data_AF-A0A645BBZ0-F1
#
_entry.id   AF-A0A645BBZ0-F1
#
_cell.length_a   1.000
_cell.length_b   1.000
_cell.length_c   1.000
_cell.angle_alpha   90.00
_cell.angle_beta   90.00
_cell.angle_gamma   90.00
#
_symmetry.space_group_name_H-M   'P 1'
#
loop_
_entity.id
_entity.type
_entity.pdbx_description
1 polymer ?
#
loop_
_entity_poly.entity_id
_entity_poly.type
_entity_poly.pdbx_seq_one_letter_code
_entity_poly.pdbx_strand_id
1 'polypeptide(L)'
;MALSYFSSGNTTYVGDLMLDIGNRLNMKYSGNGSSASISNSALSNYNLTCTESDYNYQKIKNNLQNSKPVNITAYRKNASGQKFGHSWIIDGLATKTRYYITRKHFEYTENWMNESEYYDTFDQLREKYHINSEYDVVFEEQSSTGEYLLMNWGYDGDNDNGLFGSYPDATWTYLDREYKYDKKIHYDFR
;
A
#
# COMPACT_ATOMS: atom_id res chain seq x y z
N MET A 1 15.13 -10.93 13.01
CA MET A 1 15.12 -12.37 12.68
C MET A 1 13.96 -12.60 11.73
N ALA A 2 14.25 -12.88 10.45
CA ALA A 2 13.23 -13.26 9.48
C ALA A 2 13.11 -14.79 9.48
N LEU A 3 11.89 -15.31 9.56
CA LEU A 3 11.63 -16.75 9.45
C LEU A 3 11.68 -17.13 7.97
N SER A 4 12.58 -18.03 7.62
CA SER A 4 12.70 -18.60 6.27
C SER A 4 11.87 -19.88 6.14
N TYR A 5 11.25 -20.04 4.98
CA TYR A 5 10.32 -21.12 4.59
C TYR A 5 10.83 -22.58 4.76
N PHE A 6 12.12 -22.80 5.03
CA PHE A 6 12.74 -24.13 5.08
C PHE A 6 13.71 -24.37 6.25
N SER A 7 13.54 -23.71 7.40
CA SER A 7 14.28 -24.10 8.61
C SER A 7 13.36 -24.76 9.63
N SER A 8 13.85 -25.83 10.26
CA SER A 8 13.27 -26.44 11.47
C SER A 8 13.43 -25.50 12.68
N GLY A 9 12.98 -24.26 12.55
CA GLY A 9 13.19 -23.18 13.51
C GLY A 9 12.00 -23.00 14.43
N ASN A 10 12.21 -23.23 15.73
CA ASN A 10 11.50 -22.67 16.89
C ASN A 10 9.98 -22.43 16.79
N THR A 11 9.24 -23.31 16.13
CA THR A 11 7.77 -23.26 16.08
C THR A 11 7.14 -23.28 17.48
N THR A 12 7.78 -23.97 18.43
CA THR A 12 7.37 -23.97 19.84
C THR A 12 7.46 -22.59 20.49
N TYR A 13 8.58 -21.88 20.34
CA TYR A 13 8.74 -20.55 20.96
C TYR A 13 7.81 -19.50 20.37
N VAL A 14 7.62 -19.51 19.05
CA VAL A 14 6.66 -18.58 18.41
C VAL A 14 5.23 -18.98 18.77
N GLY A 15 4.92 -20.27 18.78
CA GLY A 15 3.62 -20.78 19.21
C GLY A 15 3.26 -20.39 20.64
N ASP A 16 4.20 -20.56 21.58
CA ASP A 16 4.05 -20.18 22.98
C ASP A 16 3.85 -18.67 23.14
N LEU A 17 4.62 -17.86 22.40
CA LEU A 17 4.44 -16.40 22.39
C LEU A 17 3.05 -16.00 21.85
N MET A 18 2.61 -16.59 20.74
CA MET A 18 1.31 -16.30 20.15
C MET A 18 0.15 -16.69 21.08
N LEU A 19 0.28 -17.85 21.75
CA LEU A 19 -0.67 -18.31 22.75
C LEU A 19 -0.71 -17.38 23.98
N ASP A 20 0.45 -16.97 24.51
CA ASP A 20 0.54 -16.08 25.66
C ASP A 20 -0.05 -14.69 25.34
N ILE A 21 0.30 -14.11 24.19
CA ILE A 21 -0.29 -12.85 23.70
C ILE A 21 -1.81 -12.98 23.60
N GLY A 22 -2.30 -14.03 22.96
CA GLY A 22 -3.75 -14.23 22.79
C GLY A 22 -4.46 -14.43 24.14
N ASN A 23 -3.89 -15.16 25.08
CA ASN A 23 -4.45 -15.32 26.43
C ASN A 23 -4.53 -13.99 27.17
N ARG A 24 -3.48 -13.17 27.14
CA ARG A 24 -3.45 -11.84 27.79
C ARG A 24 -4.44 -10.86 27.17
N LEU A 25 -4.72 -10.98 25.88
CA LEU A 25 -5.73 -10.21 25.17
C LEU A 25 -7.16 -10.74 25.35
N ASN A 26 -7.35 -11.86 26.06
CA ASN A 26 -8.62 -12.59 26.17
C ASN A 26 -9.19 -12.97 24.78
N MET A 27 -8.32 -13.49 23.91
CA MET A 27 -8.65 -13.92 22.56
C MET A 27 -9.79 -14.95 22.56
N LYS A 28 -10.80 -14.71 21.72
CA LYS A 28 -11.84 -15.70 21.45
C LYS A 28 -11.35 -16.63 20.36
N TYR A 29 -10.91 -17.82 20.74
CA TYR A 29 -10.39 -18.82 19.81
C TYR A 29 -11.50 -19.62 19.13
N SER A 30 -11.37 -19.83 17.82
CA SER A 30 -12.19 -20.79 17.08
C SER A 30 -11.49 -21.29 15.82
N GLY A 31 -11.91 -22.45 15.31
CA GLY A 31 -11.42 -22.98 14.03
C GLY A 31 -11.81 -22.13 12.82
N ASN A 32 -12.81 -21.25 12.96
CA ASN A 32 -13.28 -20.36 11.88
C ASN A 32 -12.69 -18.94 11.98
N GLY A 33 -11.69 -18.75 12.84
CA GLY A 33 -11.05 -17.47 13.10
C GLY A 33 -11.04 -17.12 14.58
N SER A 34 -10.00 -16.41 15.00
CA SER A 34 -9.82 -15.95 16.37
C SER A 34 -9.71 -14.44 16.40
N SER A 35 -10.23 -13.79 17.44
CA SER A 35 -10.23 -12.32 17.52
C SER A 35 -10.12 -11.80 18.94
N ALA A 36 -9.44 -10.67 19.08
CA ALA A 36 -9.34 -9.86 20.28
C ALA A 36 -9.18 -8.39 19.88
N SER A 37 -9.37 -7.48 20.84
CA SER A 37 -9.00 -6.07 20.69
C SER A 37 -7.63 -5.85 21.34
N ILE A 38 -6.83 -4.96 20.74
CA ILE A 38 -5.57 -4.53 21.34
C ILE A 38 -5.85 -3.84 22.67
N SER A 39 -5.02 -4.14 23.67
CA SER A 39 -5.15 -3.54 25.00
C SER A 39 -3.79 -3.23 25.59
N ASN A 40 -3.60 -2.01 26.08
CA ASN A 40 -2.41 -1.63 26.85
C ASN A 40 -2.25 -2.45 28.13
N SER A 41 -3.34 -2.96 28.73
CA SER A 41 -3.23 -3.86 29.89
C SER A 41 -2.66 -5.23 29.54
N ALA A 42 -2.84 -5.69 28.30
CA ALA A 42 -2.22 -6.92 27.82
C ALA A 42 -0.76 -6.66 27.45
N LEU A 43 -0.48 -5.57 26.74
CA LEU A 43 0.87 -5.16 26.32
C LEU A 43 1.80 -4.88 27.50
N SER A 44 1.29 -4.34 28.61
CA SER A 44 2.11 -4.01 29.79
C SER A 44 2.79 -5.23 30.43
N ASN A 45 2.26 -6.44 30.20
CA ASN A 45 2.92 -7.69 30.62
C ASN A 45 4.27 -7.92 29.91
N TYR A 46 4.48 -7.24 28.78
CA TYR A 46 5.71 -7.25 28.01
C TYR A 46 6.50 -5.94 28.17
N ASN A 47 6.13 -5.11 29.17
CA ASN A 47 6.62 -3.75 29.34
C ASN A 47 6.38 -2.85 28.13
N LEU A 48 5.32 -3.12 27.37
CA LEU A 48 4.94 -2.35 26.19
C LEU A 48 3.70 -1.52 26.43
N THR A 49 3.65 -0.35 25.80
CA THR A 49 2.47 0.51 25.71
C THR A 49 2.35 1.09 24.32
N CYS A 50 1.15 1.47 23.91
CA CYS A 50 0.89 2.19 22.67
C CYS A 50 -0.19 3.27 22.87
N THR A 51 -0.34 4.13 21.87
CA THR A 51 -1.40 5.12 21.77
C THR A 51 -2.40 4.69 20.71
N GLU A 52 -3.70 4.75 21.02
CA GLU A 52 -4.78 4.51 20.05
C GLU A 52 -5.30 5.85 19.50
N SER A 53 -5.56 5.93 18.19
CA SER A 53 -6.42 6.97 17.64
C SER A 53 -7.11 6.50 16.35
N ASP A 54 -8.06 7.31 15.87
CA ASP A 54 -8.54 7.19 14.50
C ASP A 54 -7.39 7.29 13.50
N TYR A 55 -7.59 6.71 12.31
CA TYR A 55 -6.60 6.71 11.24
C TYR A 55 -6.10 8.12 10.93
N ASN A 56 -4.78 8.28 11.01
CA ASN A 56 -4.11 9.52 10.67
C ASN A 56 -2.75 9.19 10.04
N TYR A 57 -2.65 9.47 8.75
CA TYR A 57 -1.45 9.17 7.97
C TYR A 57 -0.20 9.91 8.46
N GLN A 58 -0.32 11.15 8.94
CA GLN A 58 0.85 11.87 9.48
C GLN A 58 1.41 11.20 10.73
N LYS A 59 0.55 10.67 11.61
CA LYS A 59 1.00 9.90 12.78
C LYS A 59 1.71 8.61 12.37
N ILE A 60 1.18 7.92 11.36
CA ILE A 60 1.82 6.71 10.79
C ILE A 60 3.20 7.07 10.24
N LYS A 61 3.28 8.07 9.37
CA LYS A 61 4.53 8.54 8.76
C LYS A 61 5.57 8.91 9.80
N ASN A 62 5.19 9.67 10.82
CA ASN A 62 6.09 10.05 11.91
C ASN A 62 6.59 8.83 12.69
N ASN A 63 5.76 7.81 12.92
CA ASN A 63 6.19 6.57 13.58
C ASN A 63 7.20 5.80 12.73
N LEU A 64 6.90 5.62 11.45
CA LEU A 64 7.77 4.91 10.51
C LEU A 64 9.12 5.62 10.34
N GLN A 65 9.15 6.96 10.31
CA GLN A 65 10.40 7.73 10.32
C GLN A 65 11.25 7.51 11.57
N ASN A 66 10.62 7.15 12.70
CA ASN A 66 11.29 6.78 13.94
C ASN A 66 11.56 5.27 14.05
N SER A 67 11.48 4.52 12.94
CA SER A 67 11.64 3.06 12.89
C SER A 67 10.65 2.30 13.79
N LYS A 68 9.45 2.87 13.98
CA LYS A 68 8.38 2.24 14.76
C LYS A 68 7.24 1.79 13.83
N PRO A 69 7.00 0.48 13.70
CA PRO A 69 5.83 0.00 12.97
C PRO A 69 4.54 0.39 13.70
N VAL A 70 3.45 0.48 12.94
CA VAL A 70 2.12 0.85 13.43
C VAL A 70 1.18 -0.32 13.25
N ASN A 71 0.44 -0.70 14.29
CA ASN A 71 -0.65 -1.65 14.13
C ASN A 71 -1.90 -0.90 13.69
N ILE A 72 -2.57 -1.41 12.67
CA ILE A 72 -3.84 -0.88 12.16
C ILE A 72 -4.93 -1.92 12.39
N THR A 73 -6.12 -1.44 12.74
CA THR A 73 -7.36 -2.23 12.71
C THR A 73 -8.35 -1.57 11.78
N ALA A 74 -9.04 -2.34 10.96
CA ALA A 74 -10.13 -1.85 10.14
C ALA A 74 -11.16 -2.95 9.89
N TYR A 75 -12.31 -2.56 9.38
CA TYR A 75 -13.45 -3.44 9.17
C TYR A 75 -13.88 -3.46 7.70
N ARG A 76 -14.31 -4.64 7.27
CA ARG A 76 -15.11 -4.85 6.07
C ARG A 76 -16.55 -5.15 6.45
N LYS A 77 -17.49 -5.00 5.52
CA LYS A 77 -18.89 -5.42 5.69
C LYS A 77 -19.25 -6.45 4.64
N ASN A 78 -20.06 -7.45 5.00
CA ASN A 78 -20.70 -8.31 4.00
C ASN A 78 -21.99 -7.67 3.45
N ALA A 79 -22.70 -8.38 2.57
CA ALA A 79 -23.95 -7.92 1.98
C ALA A 79 -25.06 -7.61 3.01
N SER A 80 -25.07 -8.29 4.17
CA SER A 80 -26.01 -8.01 5.26
C SER A 80 -25.58 -6.87 6.19
N GLY A 81 -24.44 -6.22 5.91
CA GLY A 81 -23.89 -5.13 6.72
C GLY A 81 -23.14 -5.59 7.98
N GLN A 82 -23.00 -6.90 8.20
CA GLN A 82 -22.22 -7.45 9.30
C GLN A 82 -20.74 -7.08 9.13
N LYS A 83 -20.14 -6.53 10.19
CA LYS A 83 -18.74 -6.10 10.21
C LYS A 83 -17.81 -7.26 10.53
N PHE A 84 -16.71 -7.35 9.79
CA PHE A 84 -15.60 -8.29 10.04
C PHE A 84 -14.32 -7.47 10.17
N GLY A 85 -13.70 -7.53 11.35
CA GLY A 85 -12.46 -6.82 11.65
C GLY A 85 -11.23 -7.61 11.20
N HIS A 86 -10.15 -6.89 10.91
CA HIS A 86 -8.80 -7.44 10.79
C HIS A 86 -7.80 -6.47 11.41
N SER A 87 -6.67 -7.01 11.87
CA SER A 87 -5.55 -6.25 12.40
C SER A 87 -4.28 -6.68 11.70
N TRP A 88 -3.45 -5.71 11.33
CA TRP A 88 -2.21 -5.95 10.62
C TRP A 88 -1.20 -4.84 10.89
N ILE A 89 0.01 -4.96 10.35
CA ILE A 89 1.10 -4.02 10.62
C ILE A 89 1.38 -3.18 9.38
N ILE A 90 1.60 -1.89 9.59
CA ILE A 90 2.22 -0.98 8.62
C ILE A 90 3.67 -0.79 9.09
N ASP A 91 4.62 -1.22 8.27
CA ASP A 91 6.05 -1.24 8.62
C ASP A 91 6.93 -0.45 7.65
N GLY A 92 6.34 0.15 6.60
CA GLY A 92 7.11 0.93 5.65
C GLY A 92 6.30 1.88 4.78
N LEU A 93 7.04 2.72 4.07
CA LEU A 93 6.55 3.65 3.08
C LEU A 93 7.28 3.39 1.76
N ALA A 94 6.54 3.36 0.67
CA ALA A 94 7.10 3.28 -0.67
C ALA A 94 6.69 4.51 -1.47
N THR A 95 7.68 5.15 -2.07
CA THR A 95 7.48 6.28 -2.98
C THR A 95 7.56 5.77 -4.41
N LYS A 96 6.51 5.93 -5.21
CA LYS A 96 6.55 5.62 -6.65
C LYS A 96 6.29 6.86 -7.48
N THR A 97 7.18 7.11 -8.44
CA THR A 97 7.06 8.18 -9.42
C THR A 97 6.55 7.64 -10.75
N ARG A 98 5.43 8.21 -11.18
CA ARG A 98 4.88 8.26 -12.54
C ARG A 98 5.66 9.17 -13.53
N TYR A 99 5.73 8.95 -14.85
CA TYR A 99 6.24 9.96 -15.82
C TYR A 99 5.34 10.06 -17.03
N TYR A 100 4.96 11.25 -17.53
CA TYR A 100 4.06 11.42 -18.71
C TYR A 100 4.87 11.71 -19.96
N ILE A 101 4.55 11.08 -21.10
CA ILE A 101 5.13 11.43 -22.40
C ILE A 101 4.04 11.90 -23.36
N THR A 102 4.12 13.17 -23.77
CA THR A 102 3.37 13.68 -24.93
C THR A 102 4.16 13.36 -26.19
N ARG A 103 3.56 12.66 -27.15
CA ARG A 103 4.15 12.49 -28.49
C ARG A 103 3.37 13.33 -29.49
N LYS A 104 4.09 14.10 -30.28
CA LYS A 104 3.52 14.93 -31.33
C LYS A 104 3.44 14.11 -32.62
N HIS A 105 2.25 13.97 -33.18
CA HIS A 105 2.02 13.27 -34.43
C HIS A 105 1.60 14.26 -35.51
N PHE A 106 2.06 14.02 -36.74
CA PHE A 106 1.70 14.81 -37.90
C PHE A 106 1.47 13.89 -39.09
N GLU A 107 0.48 14.22 -39.92
CA GLU A 107 0.17 13.51 -41.16
C GLU A 107 0.57 14.37 -42.35
N TYR A 108 1.24 13.76 -43.32
CA TYR A 108 1.61 14.36 -44.59
C TYR A 108 0.86 13.64 -45.71
N THR A 109 0.31 14.39 -46.66
CA THR A 109 -0.63 13.83 -47.64
C THR A 109 0.02 13.38 -48.94
N GLU A 110 1.23 13.85 -49.28
CA GLU A 110 1.70 13.74 -50.67
C GLU A 110 3.18 13.35 -50.87
N ASN A 111 4.04 13.30 -49.83
CA ASN A 111 5.48 13.05 -50.00
C ASN A 111 6.06 12.07 -48.98
N TRP A 112 6.79 11.03 -49.42
CA TRP A 112 7.53 10.14 -48.52
C TRP A 112 8.68 10.91 -47.85
N MET A 113 8.75 10.90 -46.52
CA MET A 113 9.91 11.43 -45.78
C MET A 113 11.12 10.53 -45.96
N ASN A 114 12.28 11.13 -46.25
CA ASN A 114 13.54 10.41 -46.32
C ASN A 114 14.26 10.50 -44.97
N GLU A 115 14.66 9.36 -44.40
CA GLU A 115 15.21 9.27 -43.03
C GLU A 115 16.54 10.03 -42.84
N SER A 116 17.21 10.41 -43.92
CA SER A 116 18.48 11.15 -43.92
C SER A 116 18.34 12.67 -43.89
N GLU A 117 17.11 13.20 -43.83
CA GLU A 117 16.88 14.64 -43.86
C GLU A 117 16.80 15.24 -42.45
N TYR A 118 17.46 16.39 -42.26
CA TYR A 118 17.50 17.12 -41.00
C TYR A 118 16.95 18.53 -41.19
N TYR A 119 16.19 19.00 -40.21
CA TYR A 119 15.54 20.31 -40.19
C TYR A 119 15.84 21.00 -38.87
N ASP A 120 16.12 22.30 -38.94
CA ASP A 120 16.39 23.10 -37.74
C ASP A 120 15.10 23.51 -37.01
N THR A 121 13.97 23.56 -37.74
CA THR A 121 12.67 23.93 -37.19
C THR A 121 11.52 23.10 -37.78
N PHE A 122 10.42 22.99 -37.03
CA PHE A 122 9.21 22.30 -37.50
C PHE A 122 8.53 23.01 -38.68
N ASP A 123 8.66 24.34 -38.79
CA ASP A 123 8.05 25.10 -39.89
C ASP A 123 8.68 24.77 -41.24
N GLN A 124 10.00 24.49 -41.28
CA GLN A 124 10.68 24.02 -42.50
C GLN A 124 10.14 22.67 -42.96
N LEU A 125 9.89 21.77 -42.01
CA LEU A 125 9.30 20.45 -42.25
C LEU A 125 7.84 20.58 -42.74
N ARG A 126 7.03 21.44 -42.11
CA ARG A 126 5.64 21.72 -42.50
C ARG A 126 5.53 22.27 -43.92
N GLU A 127 6.36 23.23 -44.28
CA GLU A 127 6.36 23.85 -45.61
C GLU A 127 6.69 22.83 -46.71
N LYS A 128 7.71 21.99 -46.49
CA LYS A 128 8.17 21.00 -47.47
C LYS A 128 7.22 19.80 -47.63
N TYR A 129 6.69 19.28 -46.52
CA TYR A 129 5.85 18.07 -46.55
C TYR A 129 4.35 18.34 -46.63
N HIS A 130 3.95 19.62 -46.68
CA HIS A 130 2.55 20.04 -46.71
C HIS A 130 1.75 19.35 -45.62
N ILE A 131 2.25 19.46 -44.38
CA ILE A 131 1.61 18.84 -43.22
C ILE A 131 0.26 19.51 -42.99
N ASN A 132 -0.80 18.72 -43.12
CA ASN A 132 -2.18 19.20 -43.12
C ASN A 132 -2.89 19.02 -41.77
N SER A 133 -2.31 18.19 -40.89
CA SER A 133 -2.81 18.00 -39.53
C SER A 133 -1.64 17.74 -38.57
N GLU A 134 -1.77 18.32 -37.39
CA GLU A 134 -0.92 18.03 -36.24
C GLU A 134 -1.86 17.76 -35.07
N TYR A 135 -1.57 16.69 -34.34
CA TYR A 135 -2.28 16.41 -33.11
C TYR A 135 -1.33 15.83 -32.07
N ASP A 136 -1.52 16.26 -30.83
CA ASP A 136 -0.83 15.67 -29.71
C ASP A 136 -1.52 14.36 -29.36
N VAL A 137 -0.76 13.27 -29.31
CA VAL A 137 -1.18 12.07 -28.59
C VAL A 137 -0.56 12.16 -27.22
N VAL A 138 -1.40 12.47 -26.24
CA VAL A 138 -1.03 12.37 -24.83
C VAL A 138 -1.09 10.89 -24.47
N PHE A 139 0.07 10.27 -24.30
CA PHE A 139 0.11 8.98 -23.63
C PHE A 139 -0.01 9.24 -22.13
N GLU A 140 -0.98 8.60 -21.48
CA GLU A 140 -1.08 8.66 -20.03
C GLU A 140 0.09 7.88 -19.43
N GLU A 141 1.02 8.59 -18.81
CA GLU A 141 2.06 7.97 -18.03
C GLU A 141 2.17 8.85 -16.76
N GLN A 142 1.36 8.58 -15.72
CA GLN A 142 0.94 9.68 -14.84
C GLN A 142 1.93 10.18 -13.80
N SER A 143 2.53 11.39 -13.90
CA SER A 143 3.45 11.97 -12.90
C SER A 143 2.77 12.42 -11.60
N SER A 144 2.46 11.43 -10.78
CA SER A 144 2.24 11.56 -9.35
C SER A 144 3.34 10.77 -8.64
N THR A 145 4.06 11.42 -7.75
CA THR A 145 4.83 10.73 -6.72
C THR A 145 3.85 10.34 -5.62
N GLY A 146 3.32 9.13 -5.70
CA GLY A 146 2.43 8.58 -4.67
C GLY A 146 3.25 7.95 -3.55
N GLU A 147 2.93 8.28 -2.30
CA GLU A 147 3.45 7.55 -1.14
C GLU A 147 2.43 6.49 -0.72
N TYR A 148 2.87 5.25 -0.72
CA TYR A 148 2.09 4.06 -0.43
C TYR A 148 2.54 3.45 0.89
N LEU A 149 1.60 2.89 1.61
CA LEU A 149 1.86 2.10 2.81
C LEU A 149 2.30 0.70 2.40
N LEU A 150 3.36 0.20 3.02
CA LEU A 150 3.74 -1.21 3.01
C LEU A 150 3.09 -1.87 4.23
N MET A 151 2.44 -3.01 4.02
CA MET A 151 1.59 -3.65 5.02
C MET A 151 1.92 -5.13 5.12
N ASN A 152 2.19 -5.60 6.34
CA ASN A 152 2.26 -7.03 6.65
C ASN A 152 0.89 -7.50 7.14
N TRP A 153 0.21 -8.32 6.34
CA TRP A 153 -1.18 -8.75 6.59
C TRP A 153 -1.32 -9.83 7.67
N GLY A 154 -0.22 -10.42 8.13
CA GLY A 154 -0.22 -11.55 9.07
C GLY A 154 -0.59 -12.89 8.41
N TYR A 155 -0.32 -13.04 7.11
CA TYR A 155 -0.59 -14.26 6.33
C TYR A 155 0.71 -14.83 5.73
N ASP A 156 1.74 -15.01 6.56
CA ASP A 156 3.00 -15.67 6.20
C ASP A 156 3.72 -15.10 4.96
N GLY A 157 3.69 -13.77 4.80
CA GLY A 157 4.33 -13.06 3.70
C GLY A 157 3.43 -12.83 2.48
N ASP A 158 2.21 -13.36 2.50
CA ASP A 158 1.26 -13.15 1.41
C ASP A 158 0.80 -11.69 1.34
N ASN A 159 0.89 -11.12 0.14
CA ASN A 159 0.56 -9.72 -0.18
C ASN A 159 1.39 -8.64 0.55
N ASP A 160 2.50 -9.01 1.20
CA ASP A 160 3.37 -8.05 1.92
C ASP A 160 4.08 -7.05 0.99
N ASN A 161 4.25 -7.40 -0.29
CA ASN A 161 4.81 -6.50 -1.32
C ASN A 161 3.79 -5.52 -1.92
N GLY A 162 2.55 -5.51 -1.39
CA GLY A 162 1.48 -4.64 -1.87
C GLY A 162 1.74 -3.16 -1.61
N LEU A 163 1.17 -2.31 -2.46
CA LEU A 163 1.24 -0.85 -2.32
C LEU A 163 -0.14 -0.31 -2.01
N PHE A 164 -0.34 0.14 -0.78
CA PHE A 164 -1.65 0.52 -0.27
C PHE A 164 -1.80 2.03 -0.16
N GLY A 165 -2.98 2.55 -0.51
CA GLY A 165 -3.27 3.98 -0.44
C GLY A 165 -3.15 4.52 0.99
N SER A 166 -2.56 5.71 1.13
CA SER A 166 -2.32 6.39 2.41
C SER A 166 -3.46 7.33 2.83
N TYR A 167 -4.46 7.56 1.98
CA TYR A 167 -5.57 8.44 2.30
C TYR A 167 -6.57 7.82 3.30
N PRO A 168 -7.27 8.63 4.12
CA PRO A 168 -8.25 8.13 5.08
C PRO A 168 -9.37 7.28 4.46
N ASP A 169 -9.82 7.64 3.27
CA ASP A 169 -10.87 6.98 2.48
C ASP A 169 -10.36 5.82 1.61
N ALA A 170 -9.04 5.57 1.59
CA ALA A 170 -8.47 4.47 0.81
C ALA A 170 -9.10 3.13 1.18
N THR A 171 -9.36 2.28 0.20
CA THR A 171 -9.76 0.89 0.47
C THR A 171 -8.52 0.01 0.47
N TRP A 172 -8.33 -0.78 1.53
CA TRP A 172 -7.23 -1.74 1.60
C TRP A 172 -7.76 -3.14 1.35
N THR A 173 -7.26 -3.75 0.28
CA THR A 173 -7.81 -5.01 -0.23
C THR A 173 -6.80 -6.13 -0.06
N TYR A 174 -7.25 -7.22 0.54
CA TYR A 174 -6.58 -8.52 0.50
C TYR A 174 -7.52 -9.51 -0.18
N LEU A 175 -7.17 -9.98 -1.38
CA LEU A 175 -8.03 -10.79 -2.24
C LEU A 175 -9.40 -10.14 -2.48
N ASP A 176 -10.50 -10.75 -2.03
CA ASP A 176 -11.89 -10.28 -2.14
C ASP A 176 -12.35 -9.45 -0.92
N ARG A 177 -11.43 -9.13 0.00
CA ARG A 177 -11.75 -8.49 1.29
C ARG A 177 -11.35 -7.02 1.29
N GLU A 178 -12.35 -6.15 1.31
CA GLU A 178 -12.17 -4.69 1.32
C GLU A 178 -12.30 -4.08 2.71
N TYR A 179 -11.18 -3.72 3.32
CA TYR A 179 -11.14 -3.04 4.62
C TYR A 179 -11.14 -1.53 4.44
N LYS A 180 -12.26 -0.89 4.77
CA LYS A 180 -12.47 0.56 4.58
C LYS A 180 -13.26 1.27 5.68
N TYR A 181 -13.74 0.53 6.69
CA TYR A 181 -14.56 1.08 7.78
C TYR A 181 -13.82 1.09 9.11
N ASP A 182 -14.18 2.06 9.97
CA ASP A 182 -13.75 2.21 11.36
C ASP A 182 -12.24 2.01 11.58
N LYS A 183 -11.43 2.66 10.73
CA LYS A 183 -9.98 2.53 10.75
C LYS A 183 -9.39 3.18 12.01
N LYS A 184 -8.65 2.40 12.79
CA LYS A 184 -7.91 2.85 13.97
C LYS A 184 -6.46 2.42 13.89
N ILE A 185 -5.58 3.27 14.40
CA ILE A 185 -4.14 3.02 14.53
C ILE A 185 -3.76 2.88 16.00
N HIS A 186 -2.83 1.97 16.25
CA HIS A 186 -2.10 1.82 17.50
C HIS A 186 -0.64 2.09 17.20
N TYR A 187 -0.10 3.16 17.76
CA TYR A 187 1.20 3.72 17.39
C TYR A 187 1.99 4.13 18.65
N ASP A 188 3.23 4.58 18.47
CA ASP A 188 4.16 4.92 19.56
C ASP A 188 4.43 3.76 20.53
N PHE A 189 4.57 2.53 20.00
CA PHE A 189 5.01 1.39 20.80
C PHE A 189 6.33 1.72 21.52
N ARG A 190 6.36 1.48 22.84
CA ARG A 190 7.49 1.75 23.74
C ARG A 190 7.41 0.87 24.98
#